data_AF-A0A7Y2BKC0-F1
#
_entry.id   AF-A0A7Y2BKC0-F1
#
_cell.length_a   1.000
_cell.length_b   1.000
_cell.length_c   1.000
_cell.angle_alpha   90.00
_cell.angle_beta   90.00
_cell.angle_gamma   90.00
#
_symmetry.space_group_name_H-M   'P 1'
#
loop_
_entity.id
_entity.type
_entity.pdbx_description
1 polymer ?
#
loop_
_entity_poly.entity_id
_entity_poly.type
_entity_poly.pdbx_seq_one_letter_code
_entity_poly.pdbx_strand_id
1 'polypeptide(L)'
;MSPGLLRYLAGRLLRALLTVVGLVTIVFLLVRLIPGDPVEAILGDQAGPEEKAELRRALDLDRPVGEQYLSFLGNMADGSMGTSFRQPDRSVWSMMRDVLPYTIVLAIAALLVAWFVAIPLGTIAAAQAGKGWDKVASTVAVAGLAIPNIWLGPLLILAFGVKLRWLPLPGDDLAGPEALILPAITIGTALAAVLT
;
A
#
# COMPACT_ATOMS: atom_id res chain seq x y z
N MET A 1 -37.25 -3.43 0.33
CA MET A 1 -36.21 -3.31 1.38
C MET A 1 -36.85 -2.71 2.62
N SER A 2 -36.57 -3.23 3.82
CA SER A 2 -37.17 -2.66 5.04
C SER A 2 -36.68 -1.21 5.25
N PRO A 3 -37.53 -0.29 5.75
CA PRO A 3 -37.12 1.10 6.00
C PRO A 3 -35.89 1.22 6.92
N GLY A 4 -35.71 0.26 7.84
CA GLY A 4 -34.54 0.16 8.71
C GLY A 4 -33.24 -0.17 7.95
N LEU A 5 -33.30 -1.06 6.96
CA LEU A 5 -32.14 -1.40 6.12
C LEU A 5 -31.70 -0.21 5.27
N LEU A 6 -32.64 0.54 4.68
CA LEU A 6 -32.33 1.74 3.90
C LEU A 6 -31.65 2.81 4.76
N ARG A 7 -32.17 3.08 5.96
CA ARG A 7 -31.58 4.06 6.90
C ARG A 7 -30.17 3.63 7.35
N TYR A 8 -29.97 2.34 7.61
CA TYR A 8 -28.67 1.79 7.97
C TYR A 8 -27.64 1.91 6.83
N LEU A 9 -28.02 1.50 5.61
CA LEU A 9 -27.15 1.60 4.43
C LEU A 9 -26.81 3.05 4.10
N ALA A 10 -27.79 3.95 4.12
CA ALA A 10 -27.58 5.38 3.91
C ALA A 10 -26.61 5.97 4.95
N GLY A 11 -26.79 5.66 6.23
CA GLY A 11 -25.87 6.11 7.28
C GLY A 11 -24.45 5.53 7.13
N ARG A 12 -24.31 4.31 6.61
CA ARG A 12 -23.01 3.70 6.33
C ARG A 12 -22.33 4.33 5.11
N LEU A 13 -23.07 4.54 4.03
CA LEU A 13 -22.57 5.22 2.83
C LEU A 13 -22.16 6.66 3.11
N LEU A 14 -22.95 7.40 3.89
CA LEU A 14 -22.60 8.77 4.27
C LEU A 14 -21.30 8.83 5.07
N ARG A 15 -21.13 7.95 6.07
CA ARG A 15 -19.88 7.87 6.85
C ARG A 15 -18.69 7.51 5.96
N ALA A 16 -18.85 6.52 5.08
CA ALA A 16 -17.80 6.13 4.13
C ALA A 16 -17.41 7.31 3.20
N LEU A 17 -18.41 8.03 2.67
CA LEU A 17 -18.19 9.19 1.82
C LEU A 17 -17.45 10.31 2.58
N LEU A 18 -17.87 10.63 3.80
CA LEU A 18 -17.20 11.64 4.63
C LEU A 18 -15.75 11.25 4.93
N THR A 19 -15.49 9.97 5.22
CA THR A 19 -14.13 9.46 5.42
C THR A 19 -13.28 9.61 4.15
N VAL A 20 -13.82 9.23 2.98
CA VAL A 20 -13.11 9.35 1.70
C VAL A 20 -12.83 10.81 1.37
N VAL A 21 -13.82 11.69 1.46
CA VAL A 21 -13.65 13.13 1.20
C VAL A 21 -12.64 13.74 2.18
N GLY A 22 -12.72 13.38 3.47
CA GLY A 22 -11.74 13.81 4.47
C GLY A 22 -10.32 13.38 4.12
N LEU A 23 -10.13 12.11 3.78
CA LEU A 23 -8.83 11.56 3.36
C LEU A 23 -8.30 12.25 2.11
N VAL A 24 -9.11 12.38 1.07
CA VAL A 24 -8.77 13.04 -0.19
C VAL A 24 -8.36 14.50 0.05
N THR A 25 -9.08 15.21 0.92
CA THR A 25 -8.76 16.58 1.31
C THR A 25 -7.42 16.66 2.05
N ILE A 26 -7.20 15.75 3.01
CA ILE A 26 -5.94 15.69 3.74
C ILE A 26 -4.79 15.41 2.79
N VAL A 27 -4.92 14.44 1.87
CA VAL A 27 -3.88 14.11 0.88
C VAL A 27 -3.60 15.32 -0.02
N PHE A 28 -4.64 15.99 -0.52
CA PHE A 28 -4.49 17.20 -1.33
C PHE A 28 -3.70 18.30 -0.60
N LEU A 29 -4.02 18.54 0.67
CA LEU A 29 -3.32 19.53 1.49
C LEU A 29 -1.88 19.09 1.76
N LEU A 30 -1.66 17.84 2.15
CA LEU A 30 -0.33 17.30 2.45
C LEU A 30 0.60 17.41 1.25
N VAL A 31 0.15 17.05 0.04
CA VAL A 31 0.95 17.16 -1.18
C VAL A 31 1.39 18.60 -1.46
N ARG A 32 0.56 19.59 -1.13
CA ARG A 32 0.88 21.02 -1.28
C ARG A 32 1.76 21.59 -0.18
N LEU A 33 1.78 20.93 0.97
CA LEU A 33 2.66 21.28 2.09
C LEU A 33 4.08 20.71 1.90
N ILE A 34 4.26 19.76 0.96
CA ILE A 34 5.59 19.26 0.61
C ILE A 34 6.40 20.44 0.03
N PRO A 35 7.56 20.78 0.60
CA PRO A 35 8.41 21.83 0.06
C PRO A 35 8.97 21.43 -1.31
N GLY A 36 8.84 22.33 -2.28
CA GLY A 36 9.30 22.15 -3.67
C GLY A 36 8.25 22.57 -4.70
N ASP A 37 8.68 22.89 -5.93
CA ASP A 37 7.77 23.14 -7.04
C ASP A 37 7.59 21.85 -7.88
N PRO A 38 6.36 21.31 -8.02
CA PRO A 38 6.13 20.15 -8.88
C PRO A 38 6.57 20.39 -10.33
N VAL A 39 6.53 21.62 -10.83
CA VAL A 39 7.03 21.96 -12.18
C VAL A 39 8.53 21.74 -12.25
N GLU A 40 9.28 22.13 -11.22
CA GLU A 40 10.73 21.90 -11.14
C GLU A 40 11.06 20.42 -10.94
N ALA A 41 10.22 19.69 -10.19
CA ALA A 41 10.40 18.24 -10.04
C ALA A 41 10.18 17.46 -11.35
N ILE A 42 9.38 17.99 -12.28
CA ILE A 42 9.07 17.35 -13.57
C ILE A 42 10.08 17.75 -14.64
N LEU A 43 10.31 19.06 -14.82
CA LEU A 43 11.16 19.59 -15.90
C LEU A 43 12.64 19.71 -15.49
N GLY A 44 12.92 19.67 -14.18
CA GLY A 44 14.24 19.93 -13.63
C GLY A 44 14.60 21.42 -13.61
N ASP A 45 15.75 21.72 -13.01
CA ASP A 45 16.23 23.08 -12.83
C ASP A 45 16.69 23.74 -14.14
N GLN A 46 16.98 22.94 -15.17
CA GLN A 46 17.53 23.37 -16.47
C GLN A 46 16.46 23.90 -17.43
N ALA A 47 15.16 23.68 -17.15
CA ALA A 47 14.08 24.07 -18.05
C ALA A 47 13.87 25.59 -18.07
N GLY A 48 13.55 26.11 -19.27
CA GLY A 48 13.34 27.53 -19.48
C GLY A 48 12.13 28.08 -18.71
N PRO A 49 12.12 29.38 -18.35
CA PRO A 49 11.01 29.98 -17.60
C PRO A 49 9.66 29.90 -18.34
N GLU A 50 9.70 29.91 -19.68
CA GLU A 50 8.51 29.79 -20.52
C GLU A 50 7.89 28.39 -20.44
N GLU A 51 8.72 27.35 -20.58
CA GLU A 51 8.31 25.94 -20.46
C GLU A 51 7.77 25.62 -19.06
N LYS A 52 8.41 26.17 -18.01
CA LYS A 52 7.91 26.08 -16.64
C LYS A 52 6.53 26.75 -16.49
N ALA A 53 6.32 27.92 -17.08
CA ALA A 53 5.04 28.63 -17.02
C ALA A 53 3.93 27.94 -17.84
N GLU A 54 4.28 27.30 -18.96
CA GLU A 54 3.37 26.47 -19.73
C GLU A 54 2.92 25.23 -18.95
N LEU A 55 3.86 24.49 -18.38
CA LEU A 55 3.53 23.32 -17.56
C LEU A 55 2.71 23.71 -16.33
N ARG A 56 3.04 24.84 -15.68
CA ARG A 56 2.27 25.33 -14.52
C ARG A 56 0.79 25.55 -14.86
N ARG A 57 0.51 26.15 -16.02
CA ARG A 57 -0.85 26.35 -16.53
C ARG A 57 -1.51 25.03 -16.92
N ALA A 58 -0.77 24.12 -17.55
CA ALA A 58 -1.29 22.80 -17.91
C ALA A 58 -1.68 21.94 -16.69
N LEU A 59 -1.03 22.17 -15.54
CA LEU A 59 -1.31 21.49 -14.28
C LEU A 59 -2.28 22.26 -13.35
N ASP A 60 -2.88 23.36 -13.83
CA ASP A 60 -3.75 24.26 -13.06
C ASP A 60 -3.11 24.83 -11.77
N LEU A 61 -1.78 24.84 -11.69
CA LEU A 61 -1.04 25.26 -10.49
C LEU A 61 -1.02 26.78 -10.30
N ASP A 62 -1.44 27.53 -11.32
CA ASP A 62 -1.61 28.98 -11.31
C ASP A 62 -2.99 29.45 -10.79
N ARG A 63 -3.95 28.53 -10.60
CA ARG A 63 -5.31 28.85 -10.15
C ARG A 63 -5.42 28.99 -8.62
N PRO A 64 -6.48 29.63 -8.09
CA PRO A 64 -6.75 29.61 -6.65
C PRO A 64 -6.87 28.19 -6.09
N VAL A 65 -6.36 27.95 -4.87
CA VAL A 65 -6.32 26.60 -4.26
C VAL A 65 -7.68 25.89 -4.24
N GLY A 66 -8.77 26.65 -4.06
CA GLY A 66 -10.13 26.11 -4.11
C GLY A 66 -10.51 25.54 -5.48
N GLU A 67 -10.15 26.21 -6.57
CA GLU A 67 -10.37 25.70 -7.93
C GLU A 67 -9.52 24.46 -8.21
N GLN A 68 -8.27 24.47 -7.75
CA GLN A 68 -7.40 23.31 -7.87
C GLN A 68 -7.94 22.10 -7.12
N TYR A 69 -8.59 22.32 -5.97
CA TYR A 69 -9.25 21.26 -5.21
C TYR A 69 -10.49 20.71 -5.93
N LEU A 70 -11.31 21.58 -6.53
CA LEU A 70 -12.46 21.15 -7.33
C LEU A 70 -12.03 20.36 -8.58
N SER A 71 -10.98 20.82 -9.27
CA SER A 71 -10.37 20.10 -10.40
C SER A 71 -9.85 18.73 -9.96
N PHE A 72 -9.14 18.66 -8.82
CA PHE A 72 -8.67 17.41 -8.24
C PHE A 72 -9.80 16.41 -7.91
N LEU A 73 -10.91 16.89 -7.34
CA LEU A 73 -12.09 16.05 -7.10
C LEU A 73 -12.75 15.57 -8.40
N GLY A 74 -12.84 16.45 -9.42
CA GLY A 74 -13.34 16.10 -10.74
C GLY A 74 -12.52 14.99 -11.40
N ASN A 75 -11.19 15.12 -11.37
CA ASN A 75 -10.26 14.13 -11.90
C ASN A 75 -10.33 12.80 -11.14
N MET A 76 -10.68 12.79 -9.85
CA MET A 76 -10.94 11.52 -9.14
C MET A 76 -12.24 10.86 -9.57
N ALA A 77 -13.27 11.65 -9.87
CA ALA A 77 -14.59 11.15 -10.21
C ALA A 77 -14.70 10.62 -11.66
N ASP A 78 -13.85 11.11 -12.57
CA ASP A 78 -13.85 10.71 -13.98
C ASP A 78 -13.27 9.30 -14.26
N GLY A 79 -12.69 8.65 -13.24
CA GLY A 79 -12.10 7.32 -13.35
C GLY A 79 -10.70 7.26 -13.97
N SER A 80 -10.12 8.39 -14.37
CA SER A 80 -8.72 8.52 -14.77
C SER A 80 -7.79 8.81 -13.59
N MET A 81 -8.32 9.49 -12.56
CA MET A 81 -7.58 10.00 -11.39
C MET A 81 -6.51 11.04 -11.78
N GLY A 82 -6.61 11.62 -12.99
CA GLY A 82 -5.60 12.50 -13.59
C GLY A 82 -4.46 11.74 -14.29
N THR A 83 -3.51 12.50 -14.84
CA THR A 83 -2.29 11.99 -15.48
C THR A 83 -1.11 11.99 -14.50
N SER A 84 -0.14 11.10 -14.73
CA SER A 84 1.08 11.11 -13.91
C SER A 84 1.99 12.26 -14.31
N PHE A 85 2.46 13.00 -13.31
CA PHE A 85 3.50 14.00 -13.46
C PHE A 85 4.82 13.43 -14.01
N ARG A 86 5.12 12.15 -13.73
CA ARG A 86 6.34 11.47 -14.21
C ARG A 86 6.16 10.78 -15.57
N GLN A 87 4.94 10.39 -15.90
CA GLN A 87 4.58 9.67 -17.13
C GLN A 87 3.33 10.34 -17.71
N PRO A 88 3.48 11.50 -18.38
CA PRO A 88 2.35 12.34 -18.80
C PRO A 88 1.38 11.66 -19.76
N ASP A 89 1.85 10.62 -20.47
CA ASP A 89 1.08 9.78 -21.40
C ASP A 89 0.16 8.77 -20.70
N ARG A 90 0.28 8.61 -19.37
CA ARG A 90 -0.47 7.62 -18.60
C ARG A 90 -1.38 8.23 -17.55
N SER A 91 -2.63 7.74 -17.50
CA SER A 91 -3.54 8.05 -16.40
C SER A 91 -3.17 7.27 -15.14
N VAL A 92 -3.31 7.91 -13.97
CA VAL A 92 -3.02 7.31 -12.66
C VAL A 92 -3.77 5.99 -12.47
N TRP A 93 -5.05 5.95 -12.86
CA TRP A 93 -5.84 4.73 -12.80
C TRP A 93 -5.29 3.59 -13.67
N SER A 94 -4.70 3.89 -14.83
CA SER A 94 -4.07 2.86 -15.66
C SER A 94 -2.82 2.26 -14.99
N MET A 95 -1.97 3.09 -14.39
CA MET A 95 -0.80 2.62 -13.65
C MET A 95 -1.20 1.80 -12.42
N MET A 96 -2.24 2.21 -11.70
CA MET A 96 -2.77 1.44 -10.57
C MET A 96 -3.26 0.06 -11.01
N ARG A 97 -3.98 -0.01 -12.14
CA ARG A 97 -4.49 -1.28 -12.68
C ARG A 97 -3.39 -2.26 -13.06
N ASP A 98 -2.24 -1.78 -13.50
CA ASP A 98 -1.12 -2.67 -13.87
C ASP A 98 -0.52 -3.37 -12.63
N VAL A 99 -0.49 -2.68 -11.48
CA VAL A 99 0.13 -3.19 -10.24
C VAL A 99 -0.88 -3.88 -9.32
N LEU A 100 -2.18 -3.58 -9.46
CA LEU A 100 -3.23 -4.09 -8.59
C LEU A 100 -3.30 -5.63 -8.53
N PRO A 101 -3.23 -6.39 -9.63
CA PRO A 101 -3.24 -7.85 -9.59
C PRO A 101 -2.10 -8.44 -8.76
N TYR A 102 -0.89 -7.90 -8.91
CA TYR A 102 0.29 -8.34 -8.15
C TYR A 102 0.12 -8.05 -6.65
N THR A 103 -0.46 -6.89 -6.31
CA THR A 103 -0.74 -6.53 -4.93
C THR A 103 -1.77 -7.48 -4.29
N ILE A 104 -2.82 -7.85 -5.04
CA ILE A 104 -3.84 -8.80 -4.59
C ILE A 104 -3.23 -10.18 -4.35
N VAL A 105 -2.45 -10.68 -5.32
CA VAL A 105 -1.77 -11.98 -5.22
C VAL A 105 -0.84 -12.00 -4.00
N LEU A 106 -0.03 -10.95 -3.81
CA LEU A 106 0.85 -10.84 -2.65
C LEU A 106 0.08 -10.79 -1.33
N ALA A 107 -1.01 -10.02 -1.26
CA ALA A 107 -1.83 -9.91 -0.06
C ALA A 107 -2.45 -11.27 0.32
N ILE A 108 -2.98 -12.02 -0.67
CA ILE A 108 -3.52 -13.36 -0.45
C ILE A 108 -2.42 -14.32 0.01
N ALA A 109 -1.26 -14.32 -0.65
CA ALA A 109 -0.14 -15.17 -0.27
C ALA A 109 0.35 -14.89 1.16
N ALA A 110 0.47 -13.61 1.53
CA ALA A 110 0.84 -13.21 2.88
C ALA A 110 -0.22 -13.62 3.93
N LEU A 111 -1.51 -13.50 3.59
CA LEU A 111 -2.60 -13.95 4.47
C LEU A 111 -2.57 -15.47 4.69
N LEU A 112 -2.30 -16.25 3.64
CA LEU A 112 -2.14 -17.70 3.75
C LEU A 112 -0.98 -18.05 4.67
N VAL A 113 0.19 -17.42 4.49
CA VAL A 113 1.32 -17.60 5.42
C VAL A 113 0.92 -17.26 6.84
N ALA A 114 0.20 -16.15 7.02
CA ALA A 114 -0.27 -15.73 8.34
C ALA A 114 -1.15 -16.79 8.99
N TRP A 115 -2.10 -17.37 8.26
CA TRP A 115 -2.97 -18.44 8.76
C TRP A 115 -2.23 -19.73 9.07
N PHE A 116 -1.28 -20.13 8.22
CA PHE A 116 -0.47 -21.34 8.44
C PHE A 116 0.40 -21.24 9.69
N VAL A 117 0.79 -20.04 10.09
CA VAL A 117 1.55 -19.81 11.33
C VAL A 117 0.62 -19.59 12.52
N ALA A 118 -0.36 -18.70 12.37
CA ALA A 118 -1.16 -18.23 13.48
C ALA A 118 -2.14 -19.26 14.01
N ILE A 119 -2.83 -19.99 13.13
CA ILE A 119 -3.83 -20.96 13.55
C ILE A 119 -3.17 -22.06 14.39
N PRO A 120 -2.10 -22.75 13.95
CA PRO A 120 -1.47 -23.79 14.77
C PRO A 120 -0.91 -23.26 16.09
N LEU A 121 -0.18 -22.14 16.07
CA LEU A 121 0.43 -21.58 17.28
C LEU A 121 -0.63 -21.12 18.28
N GLY A 122 -1.65 -20.39 17.83
CA GLY A 122 -2.77 -19.94 18.68
C GLY A 122 -3.56 -21.12 19.24
N THR A 123 -3.79 -22.17 18.43
CA THR A 123 -4.50 -23.37 18.91
C THR A 123 -3.68 -24.13 19.96
N ILE A 124 -2.36 -24.27 19.79
CA ILE A 124 -1.47 -24.92 20.76
C ILE A 124 -1.39 -24.10 22.05
N ALA A 125 -1.24 -22.78 21.95
CA ALA A 125 -1.17 -21.89 23.10
C ALA A 125 -2.48 -21.96 23.92
N ALA A 126 -3.63 -21.94 23.24
CA ALA A 126 -4.94 -22.07 23.89
C ALA A 126 -5.14 -23.46 24.52
N ALA A 127 -4.81 -24.54 23.81
CA ALA A 127 -5.01 -25.91 24.29
C ALA A 127 -4.06 -26.30 25.44
N GLN A 128 -2.88 -25.69 25.50
CA GLN A 128 -1.86 -25.95 26.52
C GLN A 128 -1.63 -24.75 27.44
N ALA A 129 -2.66 -23.92 27.62
CA ALA A 129 -2.60 -22.71 28.44
C ALA A 129 -1.93 -22.96 29.80
N GLY A 130 -0.92 -22.13 30.12
CA GLY A 130 -0.15 -22.21 31.36
C GLY A 130 0.95 -23.28 31.38
N LYS A 131 1.08 -24.13 30.34
CA LYS A 131 2.14 -25.15 30.22
C LYS A 131 3.35 -24.62 29.43
N GLY A 132 4.42 -25.40 29.38
CA GLY A 132 5.65 -25.03 28.64
C GLY A 132 5.40 -24.76 27.15
N TRP A 133 4.50 -25.52 26.51
CA TRP A 133 4.17 -25.35 25.10
C TRP A 133 3.47 -24.04 24.78
N ASP A 134 2.63 -23.53 25.69
CA ASP A 134 2.06 -22.19 25.60
C ASP A 134 3.16 -21.13 25.64
N LYS A 135 4.11 -21.22 26.59
CA LYS A 135 5.24 -20.28 26.66
C LYS A 135 6.08 -20.29 25.38
N VAL A 136 6.36 -21.46 24.80
CA VAL A 136 7.12 -21.56 23.54
C VAL A 136 6.33 -20.94 22.39
N ALA A 137 5.06 -21.30 22.21
CA ALA A 137 4.22 -20.76 21.14
C ALA A 137 4.08 -19.22 21.24
N SER A 138 3.80 -18.73 22.44
CA SER A 138 3.70 -17.30 22.74
C SER A 138 5.04 -16.57 22.51
N THR A 139 6.17 -17.16 22.88
CA THR A 139 7.49 -16.55 22.64
C THR A 139 7.81 -16.46 21.15
N VAL A 140 7.52 -17.51 20.38
CA VAL A 140 7.72 -17.52 18.92
C VAL A 140 6.83 -16.48 18.24
N ALA A 141 5.56 -16.37 18.64
CA ALA A 141 4.65 -15.35 18.14
C ALA A 141 5.15 -13.93 18.42
N VAL A 142 5.55 -13.65 19.67
CA VAL A 142 6.08 -12.33 20.08
C VAL A 142 7.40 -12.02 19.37
N ALA A 143 8.29 -12.99 19.19
CA ALA A 143 9.52 -12.80 18.44
C ALA A 143 9.26 -12.42 16.97
N GLY A 144 8.25 -13.02 16.34
CA GLY A 144 7.80 -12.64 15.00
C GLY A 144 7.31 -11.19 14.92
N LEU A 145 6.63 -10.69 15.97
CA LEU A 145 6.21 -9.29 16.07
C LEU A 145 7.39 -8.33 16.32
N ALA A 146 8.39 -8.80 17.08
CA ALA A 146 9.51 -7.98 17.52
C ALA A 146 10.49 -7.62 16.40
N ILE A 147 10.53 -8.40 15.31
CA ILE A 147 11.41 -8.13 14.16
C ILE A 147 10.66 -7.22 13.18
N PRO A 148 11.12 -5.98 12.94
CA PRO A 148 10.48 -5.10 11.97
C PRO A 148 10.62 -5.64 10.54
N ASN A 149 9.59 -5.49 9.71
CA ASN A 149 9.60 -5.96 8.31
C ASN A 149 10.75 -5.38 7.48
N ILE A 150 11.15 -4.14 7.77
CA ILE A 150 12.29 -3.48 7.11
C ILE A 150 13.62 -4.18 7.39
N TRP A 151 13.73 -4.92 8.51
CA TRP A 151 14.86 -5.78 8.83
C TRP A 151 14.68 -7.19 8.29
N LEU A 152 13.50 -7.78 8.50
CA LEU A 152 13.22 -9.16 8.12
C LEU A 152 13.36 -9.39 6.62
N GLY A 153 12.79 -8.52 5.78
CA GLY A 153 12.80 -8.67 4.33
C GLY A 153 14.22 -8.78 3.74
N PRO A 154 15.10 -7.79 3.97
CA PRO A 154 16.49 -7.86 3.52
C PRO A 154 17.26 -9.05 4.08
N LEU A 155 17.04 -9.44 5.35
CA LEU A 155 17.70 -10.61 5.93
C LEU A 155 17.28 -11.92 5.25
N LEU A 156 15.99 -12.06 4.92
CA LEU A 156 15.48 -13.20 4.17
C LEU A 156 16.06 -13.23 2.75
N ILE A 157 16.15 -12.08 2.07
CA ILE A 157 16.80 -11.98 0.75
C ILE A 157 18.29 -12.36 0.83
N LEU A 158 19.02 -11.87 1.83
CA LEU A 158 20.43 -12.20 2.02
C LEU A 158 20.64 -13.69 2.30
N ALA A 159 19.79 -14.30 3.14
CA ALA A 159 19.88 -15.71 3.46
C ALA A 159 19.50 -16.60 2.28
N PHE A 160 18.29 -16.42 1.75
CA PHE A 160 17.69 -17.34 0.79
C PHE A 160 17.95 -16.98 -0.67
N GLY A 161 18.07 -15.69 -0.99
CA GLY A 161 18.37 -15.20 -2.33
C GLY A 161 19.85 -15.15 -2.65
N VAL A 162 20.66 -14.62 -1.72
CA VAL A 162 22.09 -14.38 -1.98
C VAL A 162 22.98 -15.54 -1.53
N LYS A 163 22.91 -15.93 -0.25
CA LYS A 163 23.81 -16.96 0.32
C LYS A 163 23.44 -18.37 -0.12
N LEU A 164 22.18 -18.76 0.08
CA LEU A 164 21.69 -20.10 -0.23
C LEU A 164 21.28 -20.27 -1.69
N ARG A 165 20.91 -19.16 -2.37
CA ARG A 165 20.41 -19.15 -3.76
C ARG A 165 19.24 -20.11 -3.99
N TRP A 166 18.39 -20.27 -2.97
CA TRP A 166 17.19 -21.10 -3.04
C TRP A 166 16.03 -20.40 -3.72
N LEU A 167 15.97 -19.08 -3.61
CA LEU A 167 14.88 -18.26 -4.10
C LEU A 167 15.42 -17.13 -4.97
N PRO A 168 14.64 -16.65 -5.96
CA PRO A 168 15.05 -15.56 -6.83
C PRO A 168 15.13 -14.23 -6.06
N LEU A 169 15.84 -13.27 -6.63
CA LEU A 169 15.92 -11.92 -6.08
C LEU A 169 14.70 -11.08 -6.52
N PRO A 170 14.28 -10.10 -5.73
CA PRO A 170 13.22 -9.17 -6.14
C PRO A 170 13.59 -8.45 -7.44
N GLY A 171 12.64 -8.36 -8.38
CA GLY A 171 12.84 -7.72 -9.68
C GLY A 171 13.47 -8.62 -10.76
N ASP A 172 13.58 -9.92 -10.51
CA ASP A 172 13.91 -10.90 -11.55
C ASP A 172 12.67 -11.18 -12.41
N ASP A 173 12.61 -10.58 -13.60
CA ASP A 173 11.47 -10.68 -14.52
C ASP A 173 11.24 -12.10 -15.07
N LEU A 174 12.24 -12.99 -14.93
CA LEU A 174 12.15 -14.40 -15.35
C LEU A 174 11.66 -15.32 -14.23
N ALA A 175 11.55 -14.81 -13.00
CA ALA A 175 11.17 -15.60 -11.86
C ALA A 175 9.67 -15.96 -11.88
N GLY A 176 9.35 -17.22 -11.58
CA GLY A 176 7.99 -17.70 -11.43
C GLY A 176 7.35 -17.31 -10.09
N PRO A 177 6.27 -18.02 -9.69
CA PRO A 177 5.56 -17.79 -8.43
C PRO A 177 6.44 -17.80 -7.17
N GLU A 178 7.60 -18.45 -7.22
CA GLU A 178 8.61 -18.50 -6.16
C GLU A 178 9.12 -17.11 -5.73
N ALA A 179 9.08 -16.10 -6.61
CA ALA A 179 9.41 -14.72 -6.26
C ALA A 179 8.49 -14.12 -5.18
N LEU A 180 7.29 -14.69 -5.00
CA LEU A 180 6.33 -14.26 -3.99
C LEU A 180 6.66 -14.79 -2.59
N ILE A 181 7.49 -15.83 -2.47
CA ILE A 181 7.72 -16.53 -1.20
C ILE A 181 8.35 -15.58 -0.17
N LEU A 182 9.44 -14.89 -0.51
CA LEU A 182 10.13 -14.01 0.43
C LEU A 182 9.28 -12.81 0.86
N PRO A 183 8.62 -12.07 -0.07
CA PRO A 183 7.71 -10.99 0.32
C PRO A 183 6.51 -11.48 1.13
N ALA A 184 5.91 -12.62 0.76
CA ALA A 184 4.76 -13.17 1.48
C ALA A 184 5.13 -13.61 2.90
N ILE A 185 6.30 -14.22 3.11
CA ILE A 185 6.80 -14.55 4.46
C ILE A 185 7.06 -13.29 5.27
N THR A 186 7.69 -12.29 4.67
CA THR A 186 8.01 -11.03 5.35
C THR A 186 6.75 -10.34 5.87
N ILE A 187 5.70 -10.25 5.04
CA ILE A 187 4.44 -9.60 5.43
C ILE A 187 3.59 -10.53 6.31
N GLY A 188 3.49 -11.80 5.93
CA GLY A 188 2.62 -12.79 6.57
C GLY A 188 3.03 -13.14 8.00
N THR A 189 4.33 -13.14 8.32
CA THR A 189 4.80 -13.42 9.69
C THR A 189 4.44 -12.30 10.67
N ALA A 190 4.55 -11.03 10.26
CA ALA A 190 4.08 -9.91 11.06
C ALA A 190 2.56 -9.95 11.27
N LEU A 191 1.81 -10.31 10.22
CA LEU A 191 0.36 -10.47 10.31
C LEU A 191 -0.03 -11.67 11.21
N ALA A 192 0.72 -12.77 11.14
CA ALA A 192 0.49 -13.97 11.96
C ALA A 192 0.54 -13.65 13.46
N ALA A 193 1.53 -12.85 13.88
CA ALA A 193 1.72 -12.50 15.28
C ALA A 193 0.59 -11.65 15.87
N VAL A 194 -0.17 -10.93 15.02
CA VAL A 194 -1.37 -10.19 15.43
C VAL A 194 -2.58 -11.11 15.54
N LEU A 195 -2.58 -12.24 14.80
CA LEU A 195 -3.70 -13.18 14.71
C LEU A 195 -3.59 -14.37 15.69
N THR A 196 -2.42 -14.65 16.25
CA THR A 196 -2.19 -15.66 17.32
C THR A 196 -2.67 -15.17 18.68
#